data_AF-A0AAW2FMS9-F1
#
_entry.id   AF-A0AAW2FMS9-F1
#
_cell.length_a   1.000
_cell.length_b   1.000
_cell.length_c   1.000
_cell.angle_alpha   90.00
_cell.angle_beta   90.00
_cell.angle_gamma   90.00
#
_symmetry.space_group_name_H-M   'P 1'
#
loop_
_entity.id
_entity.type
_entity.pdbx_description
1 polymer ?
#
loop_
_entity_poly.entity_id
_entity_poly.type
_entity_poly.pdbx_seq_one_letter_code
_entity_poly.pdbx_strand_id
1 'polypeptide(L)'
;MCDSVPPVIKKLETRRQIKVARSSEYRQTKPKSKKFKKQAGTDCDYSPQWQKPDFPSDVVEQLRQYHVEQLLENANNSDVIEIKELAVKLNKKIKLCRLFIDNENPCLSASPDGLIDEDGIVKIKCPM
;
A
#
# COMPACT_ATOMS: atom_id res chain seq x y z
N MET A 1 -23.99 30.62 6.02
CA MET A 1 -22.90 31.32 6.71
C MET A 1 -21.70 31.26 5.79
N CYS A 2 -21.22 32.39 5.28
CA CYS A 2 -20.10 32.41 4.35
C CYS A 2 -18.81 32.24 5.14
N ASP A 3 -18.25 31.04 5.15
CA ASP A 3 -16.97 30.79 5.82
C ASP A 3 -15.88 31.53 5.06
N SER A 4 -15.51 32.70 5.59
CA SER A 4 -14.43 33.50 5.03
C SER A 4 -13.13 32.73 5.26
N VAL A 5 -12.68 32.02 4.22
CA VAL A 5 -11.40 31.31 4.23
C VAL A 5 -10.32 32.26 4.75
N PRO A 6 -9.61 31.89 5.83
CA PRO A 6 -8.58 32.72 6.42
C PRO A 6 -7.63 33.28 5.35
N PRO A 7 -7.24 34.56 5.43
CA PRO A 7 -6.43 35.22 4.40
C PRO A 7 -5.09 34.51 4.14
N VAL A 8 -4.57 33.79 5.15
CA VAL A 8 -3.40 32.92 5.04
C VAL A 8 -3.64 31.76 4.07
N ILE A 9 -4.78 31.09 4.16
CA ILE A 9 -5.12 29.95 3.30
C ILE A 9 -5.32 30.42 1.85
N LYS A 10 -5.98 31.57 1.64
CA LYS A 10 -6.11 32.18 0.31
C LYS A 10 -4.75 32.48 -0.34
N LYS A 11 -3.79 32.99 0.45
CA LYS A 11 -2.42 33.27 0.01
C LYS A 11 -1.63 31.99 -0.31
N LEU A 12 -1.87 30.91 0.43
CA LEU A 12 -1.27 29.61 0.17
C LEU A 12 -1.83 28.99 -1.11
N GLU A 13 -3.14 29.09 -1.35
CA GLU A 13 -3.77 28.53 -2.55
C GLU A 13 -3.34 29.28 -3.82
N THR A 14 -3.23 30.61 -3.77
CA THR A 14 -2.67 31.40 -4.89
C THR A 14 -1.22 31.00 -5.19
N ARG A 15 -0.39 30.79 -4.16
CA ARG A 15 0.99 30.28 -4.34
C ARG A 15 1.02 28.89 -4.96
N ARG A 16 0.09 28.01 -4.57
CA ARG A 16 -0.05 26.67 -5.13
C ARG A 16 -0.39 26.73 -6.62
N GLN A 17 -1.38 27.54 -6.99
CA GLN A 17 -1.81 27.73 -8.38
C GLN A 17 -0.67 28.28 -9.25
N ILE A 18 0.09 29.27 -8.76
CA ILE A 18 1.25 29.82 -9.48
C ILE A 18 2.33 28.74 -9.70
N LYS A 19 2.61 27.90 -8.69
CA LYS A 19 3.61 26.82 -8.81
C LYS A 19 3.17 25.76 -9.83
N VAL A 20 1.89 25.41 -9.84
CA VAL A 20 1.33 24.44 -10.78
C VAL A 20 1.38 24.98 -12.21
N ALA A 21 0.94 26.23 -12.43
CA ALA A 21 0.98 26.89 -13.74
C ALA A 21 2.41 26.97 -14.31
N ARG A 22 3.37 27.42 -13.51
CA ARG A 22 4.80 27.43 -13.90
C ARG A 22 5.32 26.04 -14.23
N SER A 23 4.93 25.03 -13.46
CA SER A 23 5.36 23.65 -13.70
C SER A 23 4.74 23.06 -14.96
N SER A 24 3.49 23.43 -15.31
CA SER A 24 2.86 23.03 -16.57
C SER A 24 3.49 23.72 -17.77
N GLU A 25 3.75 25.03 -17.70
CA GLU A 25 4.43 25.79 -18.75
C GLU A 25 5.85 25.26 -19.01
N TYR A 26 6.59 24.93 -17.95
CA TYR A 26 7.90 24.30 -18.07
C TYR A 26 7.86 22.93 -18.78
N ARG A 27 6.80 22.14 -18.53
CA ARG A 27 6.60 20.83 -19.20
C ARG A 27 6.17 20.97 -20.66
N GLN A 28 5.47 22.06 -21.02
CA GLN A 28 5.09 22.36 -22.39
C GLN A 28 6.30 22.86 -23.20
N THR A 29 7.12 23.71 -22.60
CA THR A 29 8.30 24.33 -23.26
C THR A 29 9.50 23.38 -23.36
N LYS A 30 9.64 22.42 -22.44
CA LYS A 30 10.67 21.36 -22.53
C LYS A 30 10.02 19.99 -22.69
N PRO A 31 10.04 19.39 -23.89
CA PRO A 31 9.59 18.00 -24.05
C PRO A 31 10.43 17.11 -23.14
N LYS A 32 9.78 16.26 -22.35
CA LYS A 32 10.47 15.26 -21.53
C LYS A 32 11.28 14.38 -22.47
N SER A 33 12.62 14.44 -22.41
CA SER A 33 13.42 13.36 -22.97
C SER A 33 13.00 12.08 -22.23
N LYS A 34 12.55 11.07 -22.97
CA LYS A 34 12.39 9.72 -22.42
C LYS A 34 13.78 9.30 -21.96
N LYS A 35 14.08 9.48 -20.66
CA LYS A 35 15.21 8.77 -20.07
C LYS A 35 14.86 7.30 -20.21
N PHE A 36 15.51 6.61 -21.14
CA PHE A 36 15.48 5.16 -21.19
C PHE A 36 15.69 4.69 -19.75
N LYS A 37 14.76 3.86 -19.25
CA LYS A 37 14.93 3.24 -17.94
C LYS A 37 16.32 2.61 -17.96
N LYS A 38 17.26 3.13 -17.17
CA LYS A 38 18.46 2.36 -16.86
C LYS A 38 17.92 1.03 -16.35
N GLN A 39 18.48 -0.07 -16.85
CA GLN A 39 18.19 -1.39 -16.29
C GLN A 39 18.31 -1.25 -14.78
N ALA A 40 17.30 -1.72 -14.03
CA ALA A 40 17.32 -1.67 -12.59
C ALA A 40 18.59 -2.43 -12.17
N GLY A 41 19.63 -1.69 -11.79
CA GLY A 41 20.74 -2.30 -11.08
C GLY A 41 20.13 -2.90 -9.83
N THR A 42 20.40 -4.18 -9.59
CA THR A 42 20.09 -4.78 -8.30
C THR A 42 20.83 -3.97 -7.24
N ASP A 43 20.07 -3.41 -6.30
CA ASP A 43 20.59 -2.76 -5.11
C ASP A 43 21.30 -3.83 -4.26
N CYS A 44 22.60 -3.96 -4.46
CA CYS A 44 23.38 -5.07 -3.92
C CYS A 44 24.47 -4.67 -2.93
N ASP A 45 24.66 -3.38 -2.67
CA ASP A 45 25.69 -2.94 -1.74
C ASP A 45 25.08 -2.80 -0.34
N TYR A 46 24.70 -3.94 0.23
CA TYR A 46 24.53 -4.03 1.68
C TYR A 46 25.88 -3.65 2.32
N SER A 47 25.81 -2.80 3.36
CA SER A 47 26.92 -2.24 4.13
C SER A 47 28.14 -3.18 4.26
N PRO A 48 29.40 -2.69 4.33
CA PRO A 48 30.61 -3.52 4.40
C PRO A 48 30.66 -4.53 5.57
N GLN A 49 29.75 -4.42 6.54
CA GLN A 49 29.58 -5.36 7.65
C GLN A 49 28.60 -6.52 7.33
N TRP A 50 27.95 -6.49 6.17
CA TRP A 50 26.97 -7.48 5.75
C TRP A 50 27.68 -8.73 5.23
N GLN A 51 28.16 -9.54 6.14
CA GLN A 51 28.59 -10.89 5.82
C GLN A 51 27.33 -11.73 5.60
N LYS A 52 27.16 -12.26 4.38
CA LYS A 52 26.13 -13.26 4.13
C LYS A 52 26.37 -14.40 5.13
N PRO A 53 25.35 -14.85 5.87
CA PRO A 53 25.51 -15.96 6.78
C PRO A 53 26.07 -17.16 5.99
N ASP A 54 27.17 -17.76 6.47
CA ASP A 54 27.84 -18.90 5.84
C ASP A 54 27.06 -20.21 6.06
N PHE A 55 25.75 -20.18 5.81
CA PHE A 55 24.92 -21.38 5.87
C PHE A 55 25.09 -22.20 4.58
N PRO A 56 25.20 -23.54 4.68
CA PRO A 56 25.17 -24.39 3.50
C PRO A 56 23.84 -24.20 2.76
N SER A 57 23.90 -24.19 1.42
CA SER A 57 22.75 -23.85 0.55
C SER A 57 21.49 -24.64 0.90
N ASP A 58 21.65 -25.94 1.18
CA ASP A 58 20.59 -26.87 1.52
C ASP A 58 19.80 -26.43 2.77
N VAL A 59 20.50 -25.92 3.80
CA VAL A 59 19.85 -25.43 5.02
C VAL A 59 19.07 -24.15 4.75
N VAL A 60 19.58 -23.27 3.87
CA VAL A 60 18.86 -22.06 3.48
C VAL A 60 17.61 -22.41 2.66
N GLU A 61 17.69 -23.44 1.80
CA GLU A 61 16.54 -23.95 1.05
C GLU A 61 15.46 -24.53 1.95
N GLN A 62 15.85 -25.35 2.93
CA GLN A 62 14.93 -25.91 3.92
C GLN A 62 14.24 -24.83 4.75
N LEU A 63 14.99 -23.84 5.23
CA LEU A 63 14.43 -22.72 6.00
C LEU A 63 13.45 -21.89 5.16
N ARG A 64 13.75 -21.68 3.86
CA ARG A 64 12.83 -21.02 2.94
C ARG A 64 11.55 -21.83 2.73
N GLN A 65 11.68 -23.13 2.51
CA GLN A 65 10.52 -24.03 2.35
C GLN A 65 9.63 -23.98 3.58
N TYR A 66 10.21 -24.15 4.77
CA TYR A 66 9.49 -24.08 6.04
C TYR A 66 8.77 -22.75 6.23
N HIS A 67 9.43 -21.62 5.93
CA HIS A 67 8.81 -20.31 6.05
C HIS A 67 7.62 -20.12 5.08
N VAL A 68 7.76 -20.62 3.85
CA VAL A 68 6.68 -20.59 2.86
C VAL A 68 5.50 -21.47 3.29
N GLU A 69 5.77 -22.64 3.87
CA GLU A 69 4.72 -23.52 4.41
C GLU A 69 3.95 -22.83 5.54
N GLN A 70 4.64 -22.18 6.49
CA GLN A 70 3.97 -21.41 7.55
C GLN A 70 3.14 -20.23 7.00
N LEU A 71 3.67 -19.50 6.00
CA LEU A 71 2.91 -18.42 5.33
C LEU A 71 1.63 -18.95 4.69
N LEU A 72 1.71 -20.12 4.03
CA LEU A 72 0.59 -20.75 3.36
C LEU A 72 -0.45 -21.26 4.35
N GLU A 73 -0.01 -21.93 5.41
CA GLU A 73 -0.88 -22.41 6.48
C GLU A 73 -1.60 -21.23 7.16
N ASN A 74 -0.87 -20.16 7.47
CA ASN A 74 -1.45 -18.94 8.03
C ASN A 74 -2.49 -18.32 7.10
N ALA A 75 -2.17 -18.16 5.81
CA ALA A 75 -3.11 -17.61 4.83
C ALA A 75 -4.38 -18.46 4.68
N ASN A 76 -4.27 -19.78 4.75
CA ASN A 76 -5.41 -20.68 4.63
C ASN A 76 -6.30 -20.65 5.88
N ASN A 77 -5.70 -20.46 7.06
CA ASN A 77 -6.41 -20.54 8.33
C ASN A 77 -6.99 -19.17 8.76
N SER A 78 -6.34 -18.06 8.41
CA SER A 78 -6.70 -16.75 8.94
C SER A 78 -8.03 -16.22 8.45
N ASP A 79 -8.26 -16.21 7.14
CA ASP A 79 -9.27 -15.32 6.57
C ASP A 79 -10.68 -15.78 6.93
N VAL A 80 -10.92 -17.10 6.95
CA VAL A 80 -12.26 -17.64 7.21
C VAL A 80 -12.53 -17.77 8.71
N ILE A 81 -11.51 -18.13 9.50
CA ILE A 81 -11.68 -18.34 10.95
C ILE A 81 -11.78 -16.98 11.64
N GLU A 82 -10.89 -16.03 11.32
CA GLU A 82 -10.85 -14.74 12.01
C GLU A 82 -12.06 -13.87 11.68
N ILE A 83 -12.58 -13.90 10.44
CA ILE A 83 -13.83 -13.21 10.09
C ILE A 83 -15.01 -13.76 10.89
N LYS A 84 -15.09 -15.10 11.03
CA LYS A 84 -16.17 -15.72 11.82
C LYS A 84 -16.07 -15.36 13.29
N GLU A 85 -14.88 -15.45 13.87
CA GLU A 85 -14.66 -15.08 15.27
C GLU A 85 -14.92 -13.60 15.53
N LEU A 86 -14.47 -12.71 14.65
CA LEU A 86 -14.72 -11.27 14.74
C LEU A 86 -16.21 -10.96 14.62
N ALA A 87 -16.93 -11.63 13.71
CA ALA A 87 -18.37 -11.46 13.57
C ALA A 87 -19.13 -11.84 14.85
N VAL A 88 -18.70 -12.91 15.54
CA VAL A 88 -19.27 -13.32 16.83
C VAL A 88 -18.92 -12.32 17.93
N LYS A 89 -17.65 -11.91 18.05
CA LYS A 89 -17.17 -10.96 19.07
C LYS A 89 -17.84 -9.59 18.96
N LEU A 90 -18.00 -9.09 17.74
CA LEU A 90 -18.65 -7.80 17.47
C LEU A 90 -20.17 -7.89 17.37
N ASN A 91 -20.73 -9.11 17.33
CA ASN A 91 -22.15 -9.39 17.07
C ASN A 91 -22.67 -8.64 15.83
N LYS A 92 -21.84 -8.57 14.79
CA LYS A 92 -22.12 -7.87 13.53
C LYS A 92 -21.80 -8.76 12.35
N LYS A 93 -22.60 -8.63 11.28
CA LYS A 93 -22.36 -9.38 10.05
C LYS A 93 -21.25 -8.70 9.25
N ILE A 94 -20.17 -9.44 9.00
CA ILE A 94 -19.07 -9.00 8.14
C ILE A 94 -19.29 -9.58 6.75
N LYS A 95 -19.32 -8.71 5.73
CA LYS A 95 -19.40 -9.11 4.32
C LYS A 95 -18.00 -9.19 3.73
N LEU A 96 -17.68 -10.32 3.11
CA LEU A 96 -16.47 -10.46 2.30
C LEU A 96 -16.55 -9.53 1.09
N CYS A 97 -15.46 -8.81 0.84
CA CYS A 97 -15.38 -7.84 -0.24
C CYS A 97 -14.16 -8.11 -1.13
N ARG A 98 -14.21 -7.57 -2.34
CA ARG A 98 -13.11 -7.64 -3.30
C ARG A 98 -12.43 -6.26 -3.38
N LEU A 99 -11.86 -5.98 -4.54
CA LEU A 99 -11.23 -4.70 -4.85
C LEU A 99 -12.28 -3.60 -5.02
N PHE A 100 -12.13 -2.52 -4.28
CA PHE A 100 -12.79 -1.24 -4.52
C PHE A 100 -11.86 -0.35 -5.33
N ILE A 101 -12.37 0.26 -6.39
CA ILE A 101 -11.63 1.22 -7.23
C ILE A 101 -12.23 2.60 -6.96
N ASP A 102 -11.35 3.59 -6.79
CA ASP A 102 -11.77 4.97 -6.61
C ASP A 102 -12.30 5.53 -7.95
N ASN A 103 -13.51 6.12 -7.90
CA ASN A 103 -14.18 6.65 -9.09
C ASN A 103 -13.53 7.92 -9.64
N GLU A 104 -12.91 8.74 -8.78
CA GLU A 104 -12.24 9.98 -9.19
C GLU A 104 -10.80 9.70 -9.66
N ASN A 105 -10.17 8.68 -9.08
CA ASN A 105 -8.82 8.26 -9.45
C ASN A 105 -8.75 6.74 -9.70
N PRO A 106 -8.98 6.27 -10.94
CA PRO A 106 -9.00 4.85 -11.28
C PRO A 106 -7.71 4.09 -10.98
N CYS A 107 -6.60 4.79 -10.70
CA CYS A 107 -5.34 4.20 -10.30
C CYS A 107 -5.26 3.91 -8.79
N LEU A 108 -6.24 4.34 -8.00
CA LEU A 108 -6.34 4.06 -6.56
C LEU A 108 -7.38 2.97 -6.35
N SER A 109 -6.98 1.96 -5.58
CA SER A 109 -7.86 0.87 -5.20
C SER A 109 -7.50 0.34 -3.81
N ALA A 110 -8.49 -0.25 -3.14
CA ALA A 110 -8.33 -0.84 -1.82
C ALA A 110 -9.03 -2.21 -1.79
N SER A 111 -8.41 -3.18 -1.14
CA SER A 111 -9.01 -4.50 -0.89
C SER A 111 -9.08 -4.71 0.62
N PRO A 112 -10.16 -4.24 1.29
CA PRO A 112 -10.38 -4.55 2.70
C PRO A 112 -10.73 -6.04 2.85
N ASP A 113 -10.46 -6.60 4.03
CA ASP A 113 -10.73 -8.02 4.30
C ASP A 113 -12.23 -8.26 4.53
N GLY A 114 -12.96 -7.24 4.98
CA GLY A 114 -14.41 -7.26 5.02
C GLY A 114 -15.04 -5.88 5.23
N LEU A 115 -16.35 -5.80 4.98
CA LEU A 115 -17.19 -4.65 5.31
C LEU A 115 -18.11 -4.98 6.49
N ILE A 116 -18.27 -4.01 7.39
CA ILE A 116 -19.23 -4.03 8.50
C ILE A 116 -20.28 -2.95 8.23
N ASP A 117 -21.55 -3.33 8.29
CA ASP A 117 -22.69 -2.43 8.11
C ASP A 117 -22.55 -1.56 6.84
N GLU A 118 -22.72 -0.24 6.94
CA GLU A 118 -22.68 0.67 5.78
C GLU A 118 -21.36 1.45 5.64
N ASP A 119 -20.68 1.77 6.76
CA ASP A 119 -19.48 2.63 6.75
C ASP A 119 -18.21 1.97 7.34
N GLY A 120 -18.31 0.72 7.81
CA GLY A 120 -17.21 0.04 8.49
C GLY A 120 -16.36 -0.82 7.56
N ILE A 121 -15.03 -0.71 7.65
CA ILE A 121 -14.08 -1.63 7.02
C ILE A 121 -13.35 -2.44 8.09
N VAL A 122 -13.04 -3.70 7.77
CA VAL A 122 -12.22 -4.58 8.61
C VAL A 122 -10.91 -4.85 7.88
N LYS A 123 -9.81 -4.64 8.59
CA LYS A 123 -8.50 -5.13 8.21
C LYS A 123 -8.05 -6.15 9.25
N ILE A 124 -7.92 -7.39 8.82
CA ILE A 124 -7.45 -8.48 9.63
C ILE A 124 -5.93 -8.53 9.50
N LYS A 125 -5.27 -8.65 10.65
CA LYS A 125 -3.82 -8.76 10.72
C LYS A 125 -3.50 -9.98 11.55
N CYS A 126 -2.91 -10.97 10.91
CA CYS A 126 -2.50 -12.24 11.51
C CYS A 126 -1.01 -12.12 11.80
N PRO A 127 -0.61 -11.72 13.02
CA PRO A 127 0.80 -11.73 13.37
C PRO A 127 1.30 -13.17 13.39
N MET A 128 2.48 -13.39 12.80
CA MET A 128 3.28 -14.60 13.01
C MET A 128 3.90 -14.60 14.40
#